data_AF-A0A3N7I4W9-F1
#
_entry.id   AF-A0A3N7I4W9-F1
#
_cell.length_a   1.000
_cell.length_b   1.000
_cell.length_c   1.000
_cell.angle_alpha   90.00
_cell.angle_beta   90.00
_cell.angle_gamma   90.00
#
_symmetry.space_group_name_H-M   'P 1'
#
loop_
_entity.id
_entity.type
_entity.pdbx_description
1 polymer ?
#
loop_
_entity_poly.entity_id
_entity_poly.type
_entity_poly.pdbx_seq_one_letter_code
_entity_poly.pdbx_strand_id
1 'polypeptide(L)'
;MAGWIISFICFALLLNVVGKQQKKGKNASLIRKILAGIVCFHINGMLSFLLYEPIMDIFDIDTDGFMNMNSVVTAAVIWMAIAIIVLLITSYAKELLADLYGTVRITQKVFLILPTIVLVMFLFAASFK
;
A
#
# COMPACT_ATOMS: atom_id res chain seq x y z
N MET A 1 11.52 9.45 7.01
CA MET A 1 11.13 8.19 7.69
C MET A 1 10.38 8.40 9.01
N ALA A 2 10.89 9.18 9.98
CA ALA A 2 10.27 9.33 11.31
C ALA A 2 8.79 9.76 11.30
N GLY A 3 8.40 10.72 10.45
CA GLY A 3 7.00 11.16 10.32
C GLY A 3 6.03 10.06 9.85
N TRP A 4 6.48 9.18 8.95
CA TRP A 4 5.68 8.04 8.49
C TRP A 4 5.45 7.03 9.59
N ILE A 5 6.48 6.74 10.39
CA ILE A 5 6.39 5.82 11.54
C ILE A 5 5.44 6.38 12.59
N ILE A 6 5.56 7.66 12.95
CA ILE A 6 4.69 8.32 13.93
C ILE A 6 3.23 8.26 13.45
N SER A 7 2.97 8.63 12.20
CA SER A 7 1.63 8.59 11.63
C SER A 7 1.04 7.19 11.60
N PHE A 8 1.84 6.18 11.23
CA PHE A 8 1.45 4.78 11.27
C PHE A 8 1.03 4.33 12.67
N ILE A 9 1.84 4.65 13.69
CA ILE A 9 1.53 4.32 15.10
C ILE A 9 0.22 4.98 15.52
N CYS A 10 0.03 6.27 15.20
CA CYS A 10 -1.20 6.99 15.51
C CYS A 10 -2.44 6.33 14.88
N PHE A 11 -2.38 5.96 13.58
CA PHE A 11 -3.50 5.31 12.91
C PHE A 11 -3.76 3.89 13.41
N ALA A 12 -2.71 3.13 13.75
CA ALA A 12 -2.84 1.80 14.35
C ALA A 12 -3.52 1.86 15.73
N LEU A 13 -3.14 2.83 16.56
CA LEU A 13 -3.77 3.08 17.85
C LEU A 13 -5.24 3.50 17.70
N LEU A 14 -5.53 4.43 16.77
CA LEU A 14 -6.90 4.85 16.46
C LEU A 14 -7.76 3.68 16.00
N LEU A 15 -7.23 2.79 15.15
CA LEU A 15 -7.93 1.59 14.69
C LEU A 15 -8.34 0.69 15.87
N ASN A 16 -7.46 0.53 16.87
CA ASN A 16 -7.74 -0.25 18.07
C ASN A 16 -8.82 0.41 18.95
N VAL A 17 -8.71 1.73 19.17
CA VAL A 17 -9.71 2.51 19.94
C VAL A 17 -11.09 2.42 19.29
N VAL A 18 -11.17 2.62 17.96
CA VAL A 18 -12.44 2.53 17.23
C VAL A 18 -12.97 1.09 17.23
N GLY A 19 -12.10 0.09 17.16
CA GLY A 19 -12.47 -1.33 17.30
C GLY A 19 -13.21 -1.63 18.61
N LYS A 20 -12.75 -1.07 19.73
CA LYS A 20 -13.44 -1.20 21.03
C LYS A 20 -14.81 -0.51 21.05
N GLN A 21 -14.99 0.55 20.26
CA GLN A 21 -16.24 1.29 20.17
C GLN A 21 -17.23 0.72 19.13
N GLN A 22 -16.81 -0.18 18.24
CA GLN A 22 -17.65 -0.71 17.17
C GLN A 22 -18.94 -1.39 17.66
N LYS A 23 -18.95 -1.95 18.88
CA LYS A 23 -20.15 -2.52 19.50
C LYS A 23 -21.28 -1.49 19.69
N LYS A 24 -21.00 -0.19 19.53
CA LYS A 24 -21.91 0.92 19.83
C LYS A 24 -22.58 1.56 18.60
N GLY A 25 -22.29 1.14 17.36
CA GLY A 25 -23.05 1.62 16.18
C GLY A 25 -22.41 1.43 14.79
N LYS A 26 -23.23 1.55 13.73
CA LYS A 26 -22.83 1.37 12.31
C LYS A 26 -21.72 2.34 11.86
N ASN A 27 -21.72 3.58 12.34
CA ASN A 27 -20.73 4.59 11.94
C ASN A 27 -19.30 4.22 12.36
N ALA A 28 -19.14 3.60 13.53
CA ALA A 28 -17.84 3.13 14.01
C ALA A 28 -17.26 2.01 13.13
N SER A 29 -18.12 1.16 12.55
CA SER A 29 -17.68 0.11 11.61
C SER A 29 -17.11 0.71 10.31
N LEU A 30 -17.76 1.73 9.74
CA LEU A 30 -17.27 2.41 8.54
C LEU A 30 -15.92 3.09 8.80
N ILE A 31 -15.80 3.85 9.90
CA ILE A 31 -14.56 4.51 10.28
C ILE A 31 -13.43 3.49 10.47
N ARG A 32 -13.71 2.35 11.11
CA ARG A 32 -12.72 1.26 11.29
C ARG A 32 -12.21 0.72 9.96
N LYS A 33 -13.10 0.55 8.96
CA LYS A 33 -12.71 0.12 7.60
C LYS A 33 -11.83 1.15 6.89
N ILE A 34 -12.17 2.44 7.00
CA ILE A 34 -11.35 3.53 6.44
C ILE A 34 -9.96 3.53 7.08
N LEU A 35 -9.89 3.45 8.41
CA LEU A 35 -8.62 3.38 9.15
C LEU A 35 -7.79 2.17 8.74
N ALA A 36 -8.41 1.00 8.56
CA ALA A 36 -7.71 -0.20 8.08
C ALA A 36 -7.10 0.03 6.69
N GLY A 37 -7.80 0.74 5.80
CA GLY A 37 -7.28 1.15 4.49
C GLY A 37 -6.08 2.10 4.60
N ILE A 38 -6.15 3.09 5.50
CA ILE A 38 -5.04 4.03 5.75
C ILE A 38 -3.82 3.29 6.32
N VAL A 39 -4.02 2.35 7.25
CA VAL A 39 -2.94 1.53 7.80
C VAL A 39 -2.30 0.68 6.70
N CYS A 40 -3.10 0.09 5.80
CA CYS A 40 -2.59 -0.63 4.64
C CYS A 40 -1.74 0.27 3.73
N PHE A 41 -2.18 1.50 3.48
CA PHE A 41 -1.42 2.49 2.70
C PHE A 41 -0.08 2.81 3.36
N HIS A 42 -0.06 3.01 4.68
CA HIS A 42 1.18 3.27 5.40
C HIS A 42 2.15 2.10 5.34
N ILE A 43 1.68 0.86 5.50
CA ILE A 43 2.52 -0.34 5.37
C ILE A 43 3.15 -0.38 3.98
N ASN A 44 2.34 -0.19 2.94
CA ASN A 44 2.79 -0.28 1.56
C ASN A 44 3.78 0.86 1.21
N GLY A 45 3.45 2.09 1.60
CA GLY A 45 4.32 3.25 1.40
C GLY A 45 5.63 3.16 2.17
N MET A 46 5.61 2.83 3.46
CA MET A 46 6.84 2.73 4.27
C MET A 46 7.78 1.65 3.74
N LEU A 47 7.25 0.47 3.39
CA LEU A 47 8.07 -0.59 2.81
C LEU A 47 8.59 -0.20 1.43
N SER A 48 7.80 0.51 0.62
CA SER A 48 8.27 1.02 -0.68
C SER A 48 9.43 1.99 -0.51
N PHE A 49 9.32 2.97 0.41
CA PHE A 49 10.41 3.89 0.71
C PHE A 49 11.67 3.18 1.22
N LEU A 50 11.50 2.16 2.06
CA LEU A 50 12.63 1.41 2.62
C LEU A 50 13.36 0.57 1.55
N LEU A 51 12.62 0.01 0.59
CA LEU A 51 13.15 -0.90 -0.41
C LEU A 51 13.61 -0.20 -1.70
N TYR A 52 13.15 1.03 -1.94
CA TYR A 52 13.38 1.73 -3.19
C TYR A 52 14.88 1.94 -3.50
N GLU A 53 15.62 2.63 -2.63
CA GLU A 53 17.05 2.85 -2.82
C GLU A 53 17.85 1.54 -2.92
N PRO A 54 17.69 0.57 -1.99
CA PRO A 54 18.38 -0.71 -2.11
C PRO A 54 18.13 -1.45 -3.42
N ILE A 55 16.91 -1.38 -3.96
CA ILE A 55 16.57 -2.05 -5.24
C ILE A 55 17.19 -1.30 -6.42
N MET A 56 17.15 0.03 -6.42
CA MET A 56 17.83 0.82 -7.45
C MET A 56 19.32 0.51 -7.50
N ASP A 57 19.97 0.41 -6.34
CA ASP A 57 21.41 0.12 -6.22
C ASP A 57 21.76 -1.33 -6.61
N ILE A 58 21.00 -2.32 -6.14
CA ILE A 58 21.27 -3.75 -6.41
C ILE A 58 21.15 -4.07 -7.90
N PHE A 59 20.20 -3.44 -8.59
CA PHE A 59 19.92 -3.70 -10.00
C PHE A 59 20.57 -2.69 -10.94
N ASP A 60 21.40 -1.77 -10.42
CA ASP A 60 22.10 -0.73 -11.18
C ASP A 60 21.16 0.01 -12.15
N ILE A 61 20.01 0.44 -11.62
CA ILE A 61 18.93 0.99 -12.43
C ILE A 61 19.26 2.41 -12.82
N ASP A 62 19.63 2.60 -14.09
CA ASP A 62 19.88 3.92 -14.66
C ASP A 62 18.60 4.78 -14.65
N THR A 63 18.78 6.02 -14.25
CA THR A 63 17.72 7.02 -14.09
C THR A 63 17.73 8.11 -15.16
N ASP A 64 18.68 8.06 -16.09
CA ASP A 64 18.85 9.09 -17.12
C ASP A 64 17.76 8.98 -18.20
N GLY A 65 17.09 10.10 -18.51
CA GLY A 65 16.08 10.18 -19.58
C GLY A 65 14.76 10.88 -19.20
N PHE A 66 13.79 10.88 -20.13
CA PHE A 66 12.50 11.55 -19.97
C PHE A 66 11.70 10.96 -18.80
N MET A 67 11.49 11.77 -17.75
CA MET A 67 10.82 11.37 -16.50
C MET A 67 11.35 10.05 -15.92
N ASN A 68 12.67 9.80 -15.93
CA ASN A 68 13.31 8.67 -15.24
C ASN A 68 12.41 7.40 -15.23
N MET A 69 12.02 6.92 -16.42
CA MET A 69 10.92 5.94 -16.54
C MET A 69 11.19 4.67 -15.72
N ASN A 70 12.47 4.31 -15.61
CA ASN A 70 12.94 3.21 -14.80
C ASN A 70 12.61 3.42 -13.31
N SER A 71 12.78 4.62 -12.74
CA SER A 71 12.36 4.89 -11.35
C SER A 71 10.86 4.66 -11.10
N VAL A 72 10.02 5.11 -12.04
CA VAL A 72 8.55 5.01 -11.89
C VAL A 72 8.12 3.55 -11.99
N VAL A 73 8.68 2.81 -12.95
CA VAL A 73 8.46 1.37 -13.10
C VAL A 73 8.93 0.63 -11.84
N THR A 74 10.14 0.92 -11.35
CA THR A 74 10.68 0.30 -10.14
C THR A 74 9.81 0.57 -8.93
N ALA A 75 9.42 1.83 -8.68
CA ALA A 75 8.55 2.18 -7.57
C ALA A 75 7.20 1.44 -7.64
N ALA A 76 6.60 1.35 -8.84
CA ALA A 76 5.34 0.65 -9.04
C ALA A 76 5.48 -0.87 -8.84
N VAL A 77 6.57 -1.48 -9.33
CA VAL A 77 6.86 -2.91 -9.12
C VAL A 77 7.04 -3.22 -7.64
N ILE A 78 7.80 -2.40 -6.91
CA ILE A 78 7.99 -2.54 -5.46
C ILE A 78 6.64 -2.48 -4.73
N TRP A 79 5.83 -1.46 -5.02
CA TRP A 79 4.51 -1.28 -4.42
C TRP A 79 3.60 -2.49 -4.67
N MET A 80 3.58 -2.99 -5.91
CA MET A 80 2.80 -4.17 -6.28
C MET A 80 3.31 -5.43 -5.56
N ALA A 81 4.63 -5.65 -5.50
CA ALA A 81 5.23 -6.78 -4.81
C ALA A 81 4.84 -6.79 -3.31
N ILE A 82 4.90 -5.64 -2.65
CA ILE A 82 4.45 -5.50 -1.26
C ILE A 82 2.96 -5.83 -1.13
N ALA A 83 2.11 -5.32 -2.02
CA ALA A 83 0.68 -5.61 -2.00
C ALA A 83 0.39 -7.11 -2.16
N ILE A 84 1.14 -7.82 -3.01
CA ILE A 84 1.06 -9.29 -3.16
C ILE A 84 1.45 -9.98 -1.84
N ILE A 85 2.59 -9.60 -1.25
CA ILE A 85 3.07 -10.18 0.01
C ILE A 85 2.02 -9.99 1.11
N VAL A 86 1.45 -8.79 1.24
CA VAL A 86 0.40 -8.51 2.22
C VAL A 86 -0.85 -9.34 1.93
N LEU A 87 -1.26 -9.53 0.67
CA LEU A 87 -2.37 -10.43 0.32
C LEU A 87 -2.11 -11.89 0.72
N LEU A 88 -0.89 -12.37 0.53
CA LEU A 88 -0.51 -13.72 0.95
C LEU A 88 -0.59 -13.85 2.47
N ILE A 89 0.07 -12.96 3.22
CA ILE A 89 0.06 -12.97 4.70
C ILE A 89 -1.36 -12.86 5.25
N THR A 90 -2.15 -11.93 4.72
CA THR A 90 -3.53 -11.72 5.19
C THR A 90 -4.43 -12.91 4.94
N SER A 91 -4.13 -13.75 3.93
CA SER A 91 -4.85 -15.00 3.68
C SER A 91 -4.73 -15.98 4.85
N TYR A 92 -3.59 -16.01 5.53
CA TYR A 92 -3.36 -16.82 6.72
C TYR A 92 -3.91 -16.16 8.00
N ALA A 93 -4.05 -14.83 8.00
CA ALA A 93 -4.56 -14.07 9.15
C ALA A 93 -6.07 -13.80 9.11
N LYS A 94 -6.85 -14.61 8.37
CA LYS A 94 -8.29 -14.38 8.16
C LYS A 94 -9.07 -14.26 9.46
N GLU A 95 -8.85 -15.19 10.40
CA GLU A 95 -9.55 -15.20 11.69
C GLU A 95 -9.17 -13.99 12.55
N LEU A 96 -7.88 -13.63 12.56
CA LEU A 96 -7.38 -12.47 13.31
C LEU A 96 -7.96 -11.16 12.78
N LEU A 97 -8.10 -11.03 11.46
CA LEU A 97 -8.63 -9.83 10.82
C LEU A 97 -10.16 -9.74 10.90
N ALA A 98 -10.84 -10.87 11.09
CA ALA A 98 -12.30 -10.97 11.22
C ALA A 98 -13.04 -10.10 10.20
N ASP A 99 -13.76 -9.07 10.66
CA ASP A 99 -14.56 -8.16 9.84
C ASP A 99 -13.74 -7.20 8.96
N LEU A 100 -12.44 -7.02 9.24
CA LEU A 100 -11.51 -6.24 8.43
C LEU A 100 -10.90 -7.04 7.29
N TYR A 101 -10.99 -8.37 7.29
CA TYR A 101 -10.36 -9.23 6.29
C TYR A 101 -10.76 -8.83 4.85
N GLY A 102 -12.06 -8.65 4.61
CA GLY A 102 -12.58 -8.26 3.31
C GLY A 102 -12.06 -6.88 2.88
N THR A 103 -12.06 -5.92 3.81
CA THR A 103 -11.56 -4.56 3.55
C THR A 103 -10.08 -4.57 3.20
N VAL A 104 -9.24 -5.21 4.01
CA VAL A 104 -7.80 -5.30 3.76
C VAL A 104 -7.52 -5.95 2.40
N ARG A 105 -8.20 -7.04 2.06
CA ARG A 105 -8.03 -7.69 0.75
C ARG A 105 -8.44 -6.80 -0.41
N ILE A 106 -9.57 -6.10 -0.30
CA ILE A 106 -10.02 -5.18 -1.35
C ILE A 106 -9.00 -4.05 -1.53
N THR A 107 -8.53 -3.45 -0.43
CA THR A 107 -7.52 -2.39 -0.47
C THR A 107 -6.25 -2.87 -1.18
N GLN A 108 -5.73 -4.05 -0.85
CA GLN A 108 -4.52 -4.55 -1.52
C GLN A 108 -4.77 -4.88 -3.00
N LYS A 109 -5.95 -5.39 -3.38
CA LYS A 109 -6.30 -5.55 -4.80
C LYS A 109 -6.32 -4.22 -5.55
N VAL A 110 -6.87 -3.16 -4.93
CA VAL A 110 -6.82 -1.80 -5.50
C VAL A 110 -5.37 -1.33 -5.64
N PHE A 111 -4.52 -1.62 -4.65
CA PHE A 111 -3.09 -1.30 -4.70
C PHE A 111 -2.31 -2.09 -5.76
N LEU A 112 -2.85 -3.20 -6.28
CA LEU A 112 -2.28 -3.88 -7.45
C LEU A 112 -2.78 -3.28 -8.76
N ILE A 113 -4.08 -3.04 -8.85
CA ILE A 113 -4.74 -2.60 -10.08
C ILE A 113 -4.35 -1.16 -10.43
N LEU A 114 -4.36 -0.25 -9.44
CA LEU A 114 -4.17 1.17 -9.70
C LEU A 114 -2.77 1.48 -10.28
N PRO A 115 -1.65 1.00 -9.72
CA PRO A 115 -0.33 1.19 -10.33
C PRO A 115 -0.24 0.57 -11.72
N THR A 116 -0.88 -0.58 -11.94
CA THR A 116 -0.91 -1.23 -13.27
C THR A 116 -1.59 -0.34 -14.30
N ILE A 117 -2.75 0.23 -13.99
CA ILE A 117 -3.46 1.16 -14.89
C ILE A 117 -2.58 2.38 -15.18
N VAL A 118 -1.97 2.97 -14.15
CA VAL A 118 -1.10 4.15 -14.30
C VAL A 118 0.12 3.82 -15.17
N LEU A 119 0.77 2.67 -14.96
CA LEU A 119 1.90 2.22 -15.79
C LEU A 119 1.50 2.03 -17.25
N VAL A 120 0.36 1.39 -17.52
CA VAL A 120 -0.15 1.19 -18.89
C VAL A 120 -0.42 2.54 -19.55
N MET A 121 -1.09 3.46 -18.86
CA MET A 121 -1.35 4.82 -19.38
C MET A 121 -0.04 5.57 -19.66
N PHE A 122 0.95 5.45 -18.77
CA PHE A 122 2.24 6.11 -18.91
C PHE A 122 3.06 5.55 -20.07
N LEU A 123 3.16 4.22 -20.19
CA LEU A 123 3.84 3.55 -21.30
C LEU A 123 3.17 3.86 -22.64
N PHE A 124 1.84 3.89 -22.67
CA PHE A 124 1.08 4.29 -23.85
C PHE A 124 1.41 5.73 -24.24
N ALA A 125 1.36 6.68 -23.29
CA ALA A 125 1.73 8.08 -23.55
C ALA A 125 3.19 8.24 -24.02
N ALA A 126 4.13 7.50 -23.43
CA ALA A 126 5.53 7.50 -23.82
C ALA A 126 5.74 6.98 -25.26
N SER A 127 4.90 6.04 -25.73
CA SER A 127 4.98 5.50 -27.10
C SER A 127 4.59 6.48 -28.21
N PHE A 128 3.95 7.61 -27.88
CA PHE A 128 3.62 8.67 -28.84
C PHE A 128 4.69 9.75 -28.96
N LYS A 129 5.79 9.62 -28.22
CA LYS A 129 6.96 10.47 -28.29
C LYS A 129 8.07 9.81 -29.08
#